data_AF-A0A1W9WQR4-F1
#
_entry.id   AF-A0A1W9WQR4-F1
#
_cell.length_a   1.000
_cell.length_b   1.000
_cell.length_c   1.000
_cell.angle_alpha   90.00
_cell.angle_beta   90.00
_cell.angle_gamma   90.00
#
_symmetry.space_group_name_H-M   'P 1'
#
loop_
_entity.id
_entity.type
_entity.pdbx_description
1 polymer ?
#
loop_
_entity_poly.entity_id
_entity_poly.type
_entity_poly.pdbx_seq_one_letter_code
_entity_poly.pdbx_strand_id
1 'polypeptide(L)'
;MMELISSVEFCAPFYQIALLLALSTLALIFGNPKIALLISYLFTLYWAYMFDRAHILEAGTKISPIFPWLYFGFGFVVFLLAIFGFFLKKN
;
A
#
# COMPACT_ATOMS: atom_id res chain seq x y z
N MET A 1 -27.97 -6.28 -0.75
CA MET A 1 -26.75 -6.08 0.07
C MET A 1 -25.49 -6.54 -0.66
N MET A 2 -25.43 -7.80 -1.13
CA MET A 2 -24.33 -8.28 -1.99
C MET A 2 -24.15 -7.42 -3.25
N GLU A 3 -25.26 -7.06 -3.91
CA GLU A 3 -25.26 -6.17 -5.09
C GLU A 3 -24.75 -4.74 -4.80
N LEU A 4 -24.95 -4.26 -3.57
CA LEU A 4 -24.51 -2.92 -3.14
C LEU A 4 -23.01 -2.89 -2.81
N ILE A 5 -22.44 -4.03 -2.41
CA ILE A 5 -21.00 -4.19 -2.20
C ILE A 5 -20.29 -4.35 -3.56
N SER A 6 -20.92 -5.01 -4.52
CA SER A 6 -20.37 -5.22 -5.86
C SER A 6 -20.55 -4.03 -6.82
N SER A 7 -21.47 -3.10 -6.53
CA SER A 7 -21.73 -1.91 -7.36
C SER A 7 -20.86 -0.71 -6.97
N VAL A 8 -20.17 -0.77 -5.82
CA VAL A 8 -19.15 0.22 -5.48
C VAL A 8 -17.89 -0.16 -6.25
N GLU A 9 -17.49 0.70 -7.20
CA GLU A 9 -16.14 0.68 -7.78
C GLU A 9 -15.14 1.03 -6.69
N PHE A 10 -14.87 0.07 -5.81
CA PHE A 10 -13.88 0.22 -4.77
C PHE A 10 -12.50 0.28 -5.43
N CYS A 11 -11.74 1.32 -5.09
CA CYS A 11 -10.40 1.60 -5.62
C CYS A 11 -9.46 0.36 -5.54
N ALA A 12 -9.66 -0.50 -4.54
CA ALA A 12 -9.00 -1.80 -4.41
C ALA A 12 -10.05 -2.93 -4.33
N PRO A 13 -9.80 -4.11 -4.94
CA PRO A 13 -10.68 -5.26 -4.81
C PRO A 13 -10.87 -5.65 -3.35
N PHE A 14 -12.11 -5.99 -2.98
CA PHE A 14 -12.48 -6.26 -1.59
C PHE A 14 -11.63 -7.36 -0.93
N TYR A 15 -11.28 -8.41 -1.68
CA TYR A 15 -10.43 -9.49 -1.17
C TYR A 15 -9.02 -9.02 -0.78
N GLN A 16 -8.46 -8.01 -1.46
CA GLN A 16 -7.15 -7.45 -1.15
C GLN A 16 -7.19 -6.64 0.14
N ILE A 17 -8.25 -5.87 0.34
CA ILE A 17 -8.48 -5.11 1.59
C ILE A 17 -8.73 -6.06 2.76
N ALA A 18 -9.52 -7.12 2.57
CA ALA A 18 -9.75 -8.14 3.58
C ALA A 18 -8.44 -8.83 3.98
N LEU A 19 -7.57 -9.14 3.01
CA LEU A 19 -6.25 -9.72 3.26
C LEU A 19 -5.34 -8.75 4.04
N LEU A 20 -5.29 -7.47 3.65
CA LEU A 20 -4.54 -6.44 4.37
C LEU A 20 -4.99 -6.33 5.83
N LEU A 21 -6.30 -6.29 6.04
CA LEU A 21 -6.87 -6.21 7.38
C LEU A 21 -6.52 -7.44 8.22
N ALA A 22 -6.65 -8.65 7.66
CA ALA A 22 -6.31 -9.89 8.34
C ALA A 22 -4.82 -9.93 8.74
N LEU A 23 -3.91 -9.61 7.81
CA LEU A 23 -2.47 -9.62 8.06
C LEU A 23 -2.05 -8.55 9.09
N SER A 24 -2.63 -7.34 8.99
CA SER A 24 -2.35 -6.26 9.94
C SER A 24 -2.87 -6.59 11.33
N THR A 25 -4.07 -7.17 11.42
CA THR A 25 -4.67 -7.60 12.69
C THR A 25 -3.84 -8.70 13.34
N LEU A 26 -3.39 -9.70 12.57
CA LEU A 26 -2.49 -10.74 13.08
C LEU A 26 -1.20 -10.13 13.64
N ALA A 27 -0.54 -9.24 12.89
CA ALA A 27 0.68 -8.58 13.34
C ALA A 27 0.47 -7.77 14.64
N LEU A 28 -0.68 -7.12 14.79
CA LEU A 28 -1.06 -6.39 16.01
C LEU A 28 -1.33 -7.33 17.19
N ILE A 29 -2.04 -8.45 16.97
CA ILE A 29 -2.30 -9.47 18.01
C ILE A 29 -0.99 -10.06 18.55
N PHE A 30 0.00 -10.27 17.69
CA PHE A 30 1.33 -10.72 18.10
C PHE A 30 2.19 -9.60 18.73
N GLY A 31 1.62 -8.41 19.01
CA GLY A 31 2.32 -7.31 19.65
C GLY A 31 3.39 -6.64 18.79
N ASN A 32 3.34 -6.83 17.46
CA ASN A 32 4.32 -6.34 16.51
C ASN A 32 3.75 -5.22 15.62
N PRO A 33 3.51 -4.01 16.15
CA PRO A 33 2.94 -2.91 15.38
C PRO A 33 3.82 -2.49 14.20
N LYS A 34 5.14 -2.69 14.29
CA LYS A 34 6.08 -2.42 13.19
C LYS A 34 5.81 -3.33 11.98
N ILE A 35 5.43 -4.59 12.20
CA ILE A 35 5.13 -5.55 11.13
C ILE A 35 3.83 -5.14 10.44
N ALA A 36 2.80 -4.75 11.20
CA ALA A 36 1.55 -4.22 10.63
C ALA A 36 1.80 -2.98 9.75
N LEU A 37 2.71 -2.12 10.19
CA LEU A 37 3.12 -0.91 9.46
C LEU A 37 3.85 -1.24 8.15
N LEU A 38 4.77 -2.21 8.18
CA LEU A 38 5.45 -2.72 6.98
C LEU A 38 4.48 -3.34 5.97
N ILE A 39 3.54 -4.15 6.45
CA ILE A 39 2.50 -4.77 5.61
C ILE A 39 1.65 -3.68 4.95
N SER A 40 1.30 -2.64 5.70
CA SER A 40 0.49 -1.52 5.20
C SER A 40 1.23 -0.73 4.11
N TYR A 41 2.52 -0.41 4.32
CA TYR A 41 3.31 0.31 3.31
C TYR A 41 3.58 -0.53 2.06
N LEU A 42 3.84 -1.83 2.20
CA LEU A 42 3.96 -2.74 1.06
C LEU A 42 2.66 -2.79 0.27
N PHE A 43 1.53 -2.89 0.96
CA PHE A 43 0.22 -2.89 0.32
C PHE A 43 -0.04 -1.60 -0.43
N THR A 44 0.19 -0.43 0.19
CA THR A 44 -0.02 0.87 -0.47
C THR A 44 0.87 1.02 -1.70
N LEU A 45 2.14 0.61 -1.63
CA LEU A 45 3.07 0.62 -2.76
C LEU A 45 2.60 -0.30 -3.90
N TYR A 46 2.23 -1.54 -3.56
CA TYR A 46 1.71 -2.49 -4.52
C TYR A 46 0.45 -1.96 -5.19
N TRP A 47 -0.51 -1.49 -4.40
CA TRP A 47 -1.79 -1.03 -4.88
C TRP A 47 -1.65 0.20 -5.79
N ALA A 48 -0.91 1.22 -5.34
CA ALA A 48 -0.74 2.47 -6.08
C ALA A 48 0.06 2.31 -7.39
N TYR A 49 0.87 1.25 -7.52
CA TYR A 49 1.73 1.06 -8.69
C TYR A 49 1.26 -0.05 -9.64
N MET A 50 0.69 -1.14 -9.12
CA MET A 50 0.27 -2.30 -9.93
C MET A 50 -1.21 -2.29 -10.24
N PHE A 51 -2.06 -1.82 -9.32
CA PHE A 51 -3.51 -1.92 -9.48
C PHE A 51 -4.10 -0.66 -10.12
N ASP A 52 -3.74 0.51 -9.61
CA ASP A 52 -4.26 1.79 -10.11
C ASP A 52 -3.28 2.53 -11.06
N ARG A 53 -2.46 1.73 -11.77
CA ARG A 53 -1.46 2.24 -12.71
C ARG A 53 -2.09 3.08 -13.81
N ALA A 54 -3.20 2.60 -14.38
CA ALA A 54 -3.85 3.28 -15.49
C ALA A 54 -4.38 4.65 -15.07
N HIS A 55 -4.90 4.80 -13.86
CA HIS A 55 -5.49 6.07 -13.44
C HIS A 55 -4.45 7.06 -12.90
N ILE A 56 -3.53 6.60 -12.05
CA ILE A 56 -2.56 7.47 -11.39
C ILE A 56 -1.30 7.67 -12.26
N LEU A 57 -0.71 6.59 -12.76
CA LEU A 57 0.53 6.67 -13.54
C LEU A 57 0.28 7.23 -14.93
N GLU A 58 -0.75 6.81 -15.67
CA GLU A 58 -0.94 7.33 -17.04
C GLU A 58 -1.37 8.80 -17.03
N ALA A 59 -2.24 9.22 -16.10
CA ALA A 59 -2.60 10.62 -15.95
C ALA A 59 -1.39 11.48 -15.54
N GLY A 60 -0.57 11.00 -14.60
CA GLY A 60 0.65 11.69 -14.18
C GLY A 60 1.73 11.74 -15.27
N THR A 61 1.88 10.67 -16.06
CA THR A 61 2.83 10.60 -17.18
C THR A 61 2.49 11.61 -18.28
N LYS A 62 1.20 11.90 -18.50
CA LYS A 62 0.76 12.96 -19.44
C LYS A 62 1.24 14.35 -19.02
N ILE A 63 1.39 14.61 -17.72
CA ILE A 63 1.88 15.89 -17.19
C ILE A 63 3.40 15.94 -17.27
N SER A 64 4.08 14.87 -16.84
CA SER A 64 5.54 14.77 -16.94
C SER A 64 6.01 13.33 -16.98
N PRO A 65 6.96 12.98 -17.87
CA PRO A 65 7.51 11.64 -17.95
C PRO A 65 8.28 11.23 -16.68
N ILE A 66 8.68 12.18 -15.83
CA ILE A 66 9.38 11.90 -14.56
C ILE A 66 8.41 11.53 -13.41
N PHE A 67 7.12 11.85 -13.54
CA PHE A 67 6.16 11.72 -12.45
C PHE A 67 6.07 10.29 -11.88
N PRO A 68 5.95 9.22 -12.70
CA PRO A 68 5.94 7.85 -12.19
C PRO A 68 7.16 7.49 -11.33
N TRP A 69 8.34 7.95 -11.75
CA TRP A 69 9.59 7.70 -11.06
C TRP A 69 9.65 8.43 -9.72
N LEU A 70 9.22 9.69 -9.69
CA LEU A 70 9.17 10.48 -8.46
C LEU A 70 8.15 9.92 -7.47
N TYR A 71 6.98 9.54 -7.96
CA TYR A 71 5.89 8.97 -7.18
C TYR A 71 6.27 7.62 -6.55
N PHE A 72 6.84 6.72 -7.36
CA PHE A 72 7.37 5.44 -6.87
C PHE A 72 8.53 5.65 -5.90
N GLY A 73 9.48 6.55 -6.24
CA GLY A 73 10.62 6.87 -5.39
C GLY A 73 10.21 7.37 -4.02
N PHE A 74 9.20 8.23 -3.94
CA PHE A 74 8.67 8.72 -2.67
C PHE A 74 8.11 7.59 -1.80
N GLY A 75 7.22 6.76 -2.36
CA GLY A 75 6.67 5.61 -1.64
C GLY A 75 7.76 4.61 -1.22
N PHE A 76 8.76 4.39 -2.08
CA PHE A 76 9.88 3.50 -1.80
C PHE A 76 10.77 4.02 -0.67
N VAL A 77 11.03 5.34 -0.61
CA VAL A 77 11.77 5.96 0.50
C VAL A 77 11.01 5.77 1.82
N VAL A 78 9.68 5.98 1.84
CA VAL A 78 8.87 5.73 3.05
C VAL A 78 8.96 4.27 3.49
N PHE A 79 8.91 3.34 2.54
CA PHE A 79 9.07 1.91 2.83
C PHE A 79 10.47 1.58 3.38
N LEU A 80 11.53 2.14 2.80
CA LEU A 80 12.89 2.00 3.33
C LEU A 80 13.02 2.57 4.74
N LEU A 81 12.45 3.74 5.02
CA LEU A 81 12.44 4.33 6.36
C LEU A 81 11.73 3.41 7.37
N ALA A 82 10.64 2.75 6.97
CA ALA A 82 9.96 1.77 7.81
C ALA A 82 10.82 0.54 8.10
N ILE A 83 11.56 0.03 7.09
CA ILE A 83 12.54 -1.05 7.26
C ILE A 83 13.64 -0.60 8.23
N PHE A 84 14.22 0.58 8.01
CA PHE A 84 15.26 1.11 8.89
C PHE A 84 14.74 1.25 10.33
N GLY A 85 13.55 1.82 10.53
CA GLY A 85 12.91 1.90 11.84
C GLY A 85 12.61 0.53 12.47
N PHE A 86 12.34 -0.49 11.65
CA PHE A 86 12.18 -1.86 12.11
C PHE A 86 13.47 -2.39 12.74
N PHE A 87 14.61 -2.23 12.04
CA PHE A 87 15.92 -2.72 12.45
C PHE A 87 16.64 -1.84 13.50
N LEU A 88 16.42 -0.52 13.51
CA LEU A 88 17.07 0.42 14.43
C LEU A 88 16.60 0.27 15.88
N LYS A 89 15.34 -0.13 16.11
CA LYS A 89 14.87 -0.47 17.45
C LYS A 89 15.33 -1.90 17.80
N LYS A 90 16.60 -1.98 18.20
CA LYS A 90 17.21 -3.08 18.97
C LYS A 90 16.93 -2.80 20.45
N ASN A 91 16.21 -3.73 21.09
CA ASN A 91 15.85 -3.84 22.52
C ASN A 91 16.05 -2.59 23.39
#